data_AF-A0A251SQ72-F1
#
_entry.id   AF-A0A251SQ72-F1
#
_cell.length_a   1.000
_cell.length_b   1.000
_cell.length_c   1.000
_cell.angle_alpha   90.00
_cell.angle_beta   90.00
_cell.angle_gamma   90.00
#
_symmetry.space_group_name_H-M   'P 1'
#
loop_
_entity.id
_entity.type
_entity.pdbx_description
1 polymer ?
#
loop_
_entity_poly.entity_id
_entity_poly.type
_entity_poly.pdbx_seq_one_letter_code
_entity_poly.pdbx_strand_id
1 'polypeptide(L)'
;MMYSNFKQQAIEYVKQAVQEDTAGNYAKAFPLYMNALEYFRTHLKYEKDPKIREAITQKFTEYLRRAEEIRAVIDEGRGPAASGGASAVQPPPKTEPKEGEGEGEDTENQLSGVKALSFKEQAIEYIKQAVQEDNARNYAKAFPLYMNALEYFKAHMKYEKNPKIIEAIMTKFTEYMRRAEEIRAVLDEGRAGPATSGGHAGGEGSGEGRSQQ
;
A
#
# COMPACT_ATOMS: atom_id res chain seq x y z
N MET A 1 -7.43 31.26 14.78
CA MET A 1 -7.27 29.85 15.21
C MET A 1 -7.61 28.96 14.02
N MET A 2 -6.62 28.26 13.49
CA MET A 2 -6.70 27.51 12.24
C MET A 2 -7.36 26.15 12.52
N TYR A 3 -8.69 26.15 12.66
CA TYR A 3 -9.46 24.90 12.62
C TYR A 3 -9.31 24.37 11.19
N SER A 4 -8.32 23.49 10.94
CA SER A 4 -8.25 22.74 9.70
C SER A 4 -9.61 22.10 9.50
N ASN A 5 -10.32 22.51 8.45
CA ASN A 5 -11.71 22.11 8.22
C ASN A 5 -11.71 20.70 7.62
N PHE A 6 -11.30 19.71 8.44
CA PHE A 6 -11.21 18.29 8.07
C PHE A 6 -12.55 17.79 7.52
N LYS A 7 -13.67 18.30 8.04
CA LYS A 7 -15.01 18.02 7.52
C LYS A 7 -15.17 18.47 6.06
N GLN A 8 -14.72 19.68 5.72
CA GLN A 8 -14.78 20.18 4.35
C GLN A 8 -13.93 19.34 3.39
N GLN A 9 -12.71 18.97 3.82
CA GLN A 9 -11.84 18.10 3.03
C GLN A 9 -12.46 16.72 2.83
N ALA A 10 -13.05 16.13 3.87
CA ALA A 10 -13.79 14.88 3.75
C ALA A 10 -14.90 14.98 2.70
N ILE A 11 -15.68 16.07 2.73
CA ILE A 11 -16.77 16.31 1.77
C ILE A 11 -16.24 16.44 0.33
N GLU A 12 -15.11 17.10 0.11
CA GLU A 12 -14.48 17.21 -1.22
C GLU A 12 -14.09 15.83 -1.76
N TYR A 13 -13.45 15.00 -0.94
CA TYR A 13 -13.09 13.64 -1.32
C TYR A 13 -14.33 12.78 -1.60
N VAL A 14 -15.39 12.86 -0.77
CA VAL A 14 -16.65 12.14 -1.02
C VAL A 14 -17.24 12.52 -2.37
N LYS A 15 -17.27 13.82 -2.71
CA LYS A 15 -17.84 14.27 -3.99
C LYS A 15 -17.11 13.65 -5.18
N GLN A 16 -15.78 13.64 -5.13
CA GLN A 16 -14.96 13.01 -6.16
C GLN A 16 -15.16 11.49 -6.17
N ALA A 17 -15.20 10.86 -5.00
CA ALA A 17 -15.41 9.42 -4.86
C ALA A 17 -16.73 8.98 -5.48
N VAL A 18 -17.84 9.66 -5.14
CA VAL A 18 -19.18 9.37 -5.67
C VAL A 18 -19.22 9.59 -7.18
N GLN A 19 -18.55 10.63 -7.70
CA GLN A 19 -18.49 10.88 -9.14
C GLN A 19 -17.82 9.71 -9.88
N GLU A 20 -16.66 9.27 -9.41
CA GLU A 20 -15.93 8.14 -10.00
C GLU A 20 -16.68 6.82 -9.81
N ASP A 21 -17.31 6.60 -8.66
CA ASP A 21 -18.12 5.42 -8.35
C ASP A 21 -19.32 5.30 -9.28
N THR A 22 -20.05 6.40 -9.47
CA THR A 22 -21.20 6.48 -10.38
C THR A 22 -20.77 6.28 -11.84
N ALA A 23 -19.54 6.69 -12.19
CA ALA A 23 -18.95 6.44 -13.50
C ALA A 23 -18.45 4.99 -13.69
N GLY A 24 -18.53 4.14 -12.66
CA GLY A 24 -18.00 2.77 -12.68
C GLY A 24 -16.47 2.69 -12.56
N ASN A 25 -15.79 3.81 -12.28
CA ASN A 25 -14.35 3.90 -12.11
C ASN A 25 -13.93 3.46 -10.69
N TYR A 26 -14.30 2.24 -10.30
CA TYR A 26 -14.13 1.69 -8.96
C TYR A 26 -12.69 1.77 -8.43
N ALA A 27 -11.70 1.53 -9.28
CA ALA A 27 -10.29 1.64 -8.92
C ALA A 27 -9.86 3.08 -8.52
N LYS A 28 -10.54 4.11 -9.04
CA LYS A 28 -10.33 5.52 -8.67
C LYS A 28 -11.22 5.95 -7.51
N ALA A 29 -12.46 5.46 -7.45
CA ALA A 29 -13.41 5.78 -6.39
C ALA A 29 -12.94 5.31 -5.02
N PHE A 30 -12.42 4.07 -4.94
CA PHE A 30 -11.99 3.45 -3.69
C PHE A 30 -10.99 4.31 -2.90
N PRO A 31 -9.83 4.73 -3.44
CA PRO A 31 -8.88 5.56 -2.69
C PRO A 31 -9.46 6.91 -2.26
N LEU A 32 -10.40 7.49 -3.03
CA LEU A 32 -11.06 8.75 -2.67
C LEU A 32 -12.00 8.56 -1.47
N TYR A 33 -12.76 7.46 -1.41
CA TYR A 33 -13.54 7.11 -0.21
C TYR A 33 -12.65 6.90 1.01
N MET A 34 -11.52 6.20 0.85
CA MET A 34 -10.58 5.98 1.96
C MET A 34 -10.02 7.30 2.52
N ASN A 35 -9.66 8.25 1.64
CA ASN A 35 -9.22 9.58 2.05
C ASN A 35 -10.33 10.34 2.79
N ALA A 36 -11.56 10.34 2.28
CA ALA A 36 -12.69 10.97 2.95
C ALA A 36 -12.90 10.43 4.37
N LEU A 37 -12.83 9.11 4.54
CA LEU A 37 -12.99 8.45 5.83
C LEU A 37 -11.87 8.84 6.82
N GLU A 38 -10.61 9.00 6.37
CA GLU A 38 -9.53 9.50 7.21
C GLU A 38 -9.81 10.92 7.74
N TYR A 39 -10.32 11.79 6.89
CA TYR A 39 -10.67 13.16 7.27
C TYR A 39 -11.87 13.20 8.22
N PHE A 40 -12.92 12.40 7.96
CA PHE A 40 -14.05 12.28 8.89
C PHE A 40 -13.62 11.74 10.26
N ARG A 41 -12.77 10.71 10.30
CA ARG A 41 -12.21 10.19 11.54
C ARG A 41 -11.45 11.27 12.31
N THR A 42 -10.61 12.04 11.61
CA THR A 42 -9.85 13.13 12.24
C THR A 42 -10.78 14.20 12.80
N HIS A 43 -11.84 14.56 12.06
CA HIS A 43 -12.84 15.48 12.55
C HIS A 43 -13.59 14.95 13.80
N LEU A 44 -14.02 13.69 13.79
CA LEU A 44 -14.72 13.03 14.91
C LEU A 44 -13.88 12.95 16.21
N LYS A 45 -12.54 12.95 16.11
CA LYS A 45 -11.66 13.01 17.30
C LYS A 45 -11.81 14.31 18.10
N TYR A 46 -12.11 15.40 17.41
CA TYR A 46 -12.15 16.74 18.02
C TYR A 46 -13.56 17.31 18.14
N GLU A 47 -14.54 16.77 17.40
CA GLU A 47 -15.94 17.19 17.48
C GLU A 47 -16.54 16.82 18.85
N LYS A 48 -17.21 17.78 19.48
CA LYS A 48 -17.82 17.67 20.81
C LYS A 48 -19.33 17.71 20.78
N ASP A 49 -19.93 18.27 19.73
CA ASP A 49 -21.38 18.30 19.60
C ASP A 49 -21.89 16.88 19.27
N PRO A 50 -22.68 16.25 20.16
CA PRO A 50 -23.15 14.88 19.96
C PRO A 50 -24.01 14.72 18.71
N LYS A 51 -24.80 15.73 18.34
CA LYS A 51 -25.66 15.67 17.14
C LYS A 51 -24.82 15.70 15.87
N ILE A 52 -23.76 16.52 15.85
CA ILE A 52 -22.84 16.59 14.71
C ILE A 52 -22.03 15.30 14.62
N ARG A 53 -21.56 14.77 15.75
CA ARG A 53 -20.86 13.48 15.80
C ARG A 53 -21.72 12.38 15.21
N GLU A 54 -22.95 12.22 15.69
CA GLU A 54 -23.88 11.20 15.21
C GLU A 54 -24.11 11.31 13.70
N ALA A 55 -24.40 12.51 13.20
CA ALA A 55 -24.62 12.73 11.77
C ALA A 55 -23.37 12.37 10.92
N ILE A 56 -22.17 12.64 11.42
CA ILE A 56 -20.92 12.32 10.73
C ILE A 56 -20.57 10.84 10.86
N THR A 57 -20.85 10.20 12.00
CA THR A 57 -20.70 8.75 12.19
C THR A 57 -21.59 7.98 11.22
N GLN A 58 -22.86 8.38 11.08
CA GLN A 58 -23.78 7.76 10.11
C GLN A 58 -23.21 7.82 8.69
N LYS A 59 -22.73 9.00 8.27
CA LYS A 59 -22.10 9.16 6.95
C LYS A 59 -20.79 8.40 6.81
N PHE A 60 -19.98 8.36 7.84
CA PHE A 60 -18.75 7.56 7.87
C PHE A 60 -19.06 6.09 7.60
N THR A 61 -20.03 5.51 8.31
CA THR A 61 -20.42 4.10 8.16
C THR A 61 -20.99 3.82 6.76
N GLU A 62 -21.82 4.72 6.23
CA GLU A 62 -22.33 4.60 4.84
C GLU A 62 -21.18 4.54 3.82
N TYR A 63 -20.22 5.47 3.90
CA TYR A 63 -19.11 5.52 2.94
C TYR A 63 -18.09 4.39 3.14
N LEU A 64 -17.89 3.93 4.38
CA LEU A 64 -17.06 2.78 4.67
C LEU A 64 -17.62 1.51 4.03
N ARG A 65 -18.92 1.25 4.24
CA ARG A 65 -19.61 0.13 3.59
C ARG A 65 -19.50 0.21 2.07
N ARG A 66 -19.67 1.40 1.48
CA ARG A 66 -19.52 1.56 0.03
C ARG A 66 -18.09 1.26 -0.44
N ALA A 67 -17.08 1.67 0.31
CA ALA A 67 -15.69 1.34 0.01
C ALA A 67 -15.42 -0.18 0.05
N GLU A 68 -16.01 -0.90 1.01
CA GLU A 68 -15.94 -2.37 1.09
C GLU A 68 -16.63 -3.05 -0.10
N GLU A 69 -17.80 -2.57 -0.52
CA GLU A 69 -18.51 -3.07 -1.70
C GLU A 69 -17.69 -2.86 -2.99
N ILE A 70 -17.17 -1.65 -3.19
CA ILE A 70 -16.30 -1.33 -4.33
C ILE A 70 -15.06 -2.24 -4.33
N ARG A 71 -14.53 -2.54 -3.15
CA ARG A 71 -13.38 -3.44 -3.02
C ARG A 71 -13.70 -4.85 -3.50
N ALA A 72 -14.81 -5.43 -3.03
CA ALA A 72 -15.24 -6.77 -3.47
C ALA A 72 -15.38 -6.83 -5.01
N VAL A 73 -15.93 -5.80 -5.64
CA VAL A 73 -16.05 -5.72 -7.10
C VAL A 73 -14.68 -5.69 -7.80
N ILE A 74 -13.70 -4.97 -7.24
CA ILE A 74 -12.33 -4.94 -7.77
C ILE A 74 -11.67 -6.33 -7.67
N ASP A 75 -11.94 -7.07 -6.60
CA ASP A 75 -11.36 -8.39 -6.35
C ASP A 75 -11.98 -9.47 -7.24
N GLU A 76 -13.31 -9.46 -7.39
CA GLU A 76 -14.04 -10.32 -8.31
C GLU A 76 -13.61 -10.09 -9.76
N GLY A 77 -13.36 -8.83 -10.14
CA GLY A 77 -12.82 -8.47 -11.46
C GLY A 77 -11.37 -8.89 -11.70
N ARG A 78 -10.62 -9.31 -10.65
CA ARG A 78 -9.23 -9.80 -10.73
C ARG A 78 -9.10 -11.32 -10.65
N GLY A 79 -10.21 -12.05 -10.47
CA GLY A 79 -10.23 -13.52 -10.53
C GLY A 79 -9.98 -14.05 -11.95
N PRO A 80 -9.50 -15.30 -12.12
CA PRO A 80 -9.35 -15.89 -13.44
C PRO A 80 -10.74 -16.09 -14.07
N ALA A 81 -11.08 -15.20 -15.00
CA ALA A 81 -12.18 -15.24 -15.96
C ALA A 81 -13.39 -16.14 -15.60
N ALA A 82 -14.45 -15.54 -15.08
CA ALA A 82 -15.80 -16.07 -15.25
C ALA A 82 -16.80 -14.94 -15.50
N SER A 83 -17.55 -15.12 -16.57
CA SER A 83 -18.54 -14.26 -17.17
C SER A 83 -19.70 -13.85 -16.25
N GLY A 84 -20.17 -12.62 -16.46
CA GLY A 84 -21.59 -12.37 -16.74
C GLY A 84 -22.49 -12.11 -15.54
N GLY A 85 -22.91 -10.85 -15.38
CA GLY A 85 -24.07 -10.52 -14.56
C GLY A 85 -24.16 -9.02 -14.31
N ALA A 86 -24.96 -8.33 -15.11
CA ALA A 86 -25.35 -6.95 -14.83
C ALA A 86 -26.07 -6.89 -13.47
N SER A 87 -25.50 -6.18 -12.50
CA SER A 87 -26.23 -5.72 -11.32
C SER A 87 -26.29 -4.21 -11.35
N ALA A 88 -27.43 -3.71 -11.81
CA ALA A 88 -27.85 -2.33 -11.60
C ALA A 88 -27.79 -2.03 -10.09
N VAL A 89 -26.91 -1.10 -9.71
CA VAL A 89 -26.80 -0.59 -8.34
C VAL A 89 -28.07 0.20 -8.04
N GLN A 90 -29.00 -0.40 -7.28
CA GLN A 90 -30.05 0.35 -6.60
C GLN A 90 -29.46 0.98 -5.31
N PRO A 91 -29.88 2.21 -4.94
CA PRO A 91 -29.52 2.79 -3.65
C PRO A 91 -30.16 1.98 -2.50
N PRO A 92 -29.45 1.73 -1.38
CA PRO A 92 -29.99 0.93 -0.29
C PRO A 92 -31.08 1.71 0.50
N PRO A 93 -32.06 0.99 1.08
CA PRO A 93 -33.16 1.57 1.84
C PRO A 93 -32.69 2.08 3.21
N LYS A 94 -33.38 3.11 3.71
CA LYS A 94 -33.20 3.69 5.04
C LYS A 94 -33.46 2.63 6.13
N THR A 95 -32.45 2.32 6.94
CA THR A 95 -32.62 1.58 8.20
C THR A 95 -32.32 2.51 9.37
N GLU A 96 -33.25 2.58 10.32
CA GLU A 96 -33.20 3.42 11.52
C GLU A 96 -32.01 3.05 12.44
N PRO A 97 -31.36 4.00 13.13
CA PRO A 97 -30.25 3.71 14.03
C PRO A 97 -30.75 3.21 15.39
N LYS A 98 -30.13 2.13 15.87
CA LYS A 98 -30.19 1.70 17.27
C LYS A 98 -29.15 2.47 18.07
N GLU A 99 -29.60 3.17 19.10
CA GLU A 99 -28.75 3.87 20.08
C GLU A 99 -27.79 2.90 20.79
N GLY A 100 -26.51 3.25 20.85
CA GLY A 100 -25.48 2.47 21.53
C GLY A 100 -24.18 3.26 21.67
N GLU A 101 -23.99 3.85 22.84
CA GLU A 101 -22.81 4.63 23.24
C GLU A 101 -21.52 3.78 23.20
N GLY A 102 -20.68 3.99 22.17
CA GLY A 102 -19.38 3.30 22.05
C GLY A 102 -18.59 3.60 20.77
N GLU A 103 -18.87 4.69 20.06
CA GLU A 103 -18.63 4.77 18.59
C GLU A 103 -17.20 5.14 18.13
N GLY A 104 -16.29 5.43 19.05
CA GLY A 104 -14.93 5.87 18.73
C GLY A 104 -13.97 4.73 18.35
N GLU A 105 -14.08 3.57 19.00
CA GLU A 105 -13.22 2.42 18.74
C GLU A 105 -13.70 1.59 17.53
N ASP A 106 -15.02 1.46 17.35
CA ASP A 106 -15.58 0.63 16.28
C ASP A 106 -15.29 1.18 14.88
N THR A 107 -15.39 2.50 14.68
CA THR A 107 -15.08 3.15 13.40
C THR A 107 -13.59 3.08 13.06
N GLU A 108 -12.74 3.18 14.07
CA GLU A 108 -11.29 3.04 13.95
C GLU A 108 -10.89 1.60 13.58
N ASN A 109 -11.52 0.62 14.22
CA ASN A 109 -11.28 -0.79 13.97
C ASN A 109 -11.69 -1.20 12.56
N GLN A 110 -12.89 -0.81 12.11
CA GLN A 110 -13.38 -1.16 10.78
C GLN A 110 -12.54 -0.51 9.66
N LEU A 111 -12.19 0.78 9.80
CA LEU A 111 -11.31 1.45 8.82
C LEU A 111 -9.91 0.82 8.76
N SER A 112 -9.40 0.30 9.88
CA SER A 112 -8.11 -0.39 9.90
C SER A 112 -8.12 -1.68 9.08
N GLY A 113 -9.22 -2.46 9.13
CA GLY A 113 -9.40 -3.65 8.32
C GLY A 113 -9.38 -3.36 6.82
N VAL A 114 -10.14 -2.35 6.37
CA VAL A 114 -10.18 -1.96 4.95
C VAL A 114 -8.82 -1.46 4.46
N LYS A 115 -8.08 -0.69 5.28
CA LYS A 115 -6.71 -0.26 4.98
C LYS A 115 -5.73 -1.43 4.90
N ALA A 116 -5.81 -2.37 5.84
CA ALA A 116 -4.98 -3.55 5.81
C ALA A 116 -5.17 -4.27 4.47
N LEU A 117 -6.41 -4.55 4.08
CA LEU A 117 -6.71 -5.18 2.79
C LEU A 117 -6.13 -4.37 1.61
N SER A 118 -6.30 -3.04 1.58
CA SER A 118 -5.78 -2.21 0.49
C SER A 118 -4.27 -2.36 0.30
N PHE A 119 -3.50 -2.30 1.39
CA PHE A 119 -2.05 -2.45 1.35
C PHE A 119 -1.63 -3.86 0.94
N LYS A 120 -2.34 -4.90 1.39
CA LYS A 120 -2.06 -6.29 1.01
C LYS A 120 -2.12 -6.49 -0.50
N GLU A 121 -3.13 -5.94 -1.16
CA GLU A 121 -3.24 -6.08 -2.61
C GLU A 121 -2.21 -5.28 -3.39
N GLN A 122 -1.87 -4.09 -2.93
CA GLN A 122 -0.78 -3.32 -3.53
C GLN A 122 0.52 -4.11 -3.43
N ALA A 123 0.82 -4.72 -2.28
CA ALA A 123 1.97 -5.60 -2.13
C ALA A 123 1.93 -6.76 -3.14
N ILE A 124 0.79 -7.45 -3.25
CA ILE A 124 0.63 -8.58 -4.19
C ILE A 124 0.85 -8.15 -5.64
N GLU A 125 0.36 -6.99 -6.05
CA GLU A 125 0.54 -6.48 -7.41
C GLU A 125 2.03 -6.22 -7.72
N TYR A 126 2.74 -5.56 -6.80
CA TYR A 126 4.18 -5.36 -6.94
C TYR A 126 4.95 -6.68 -6.95
N ILE A 127 4.58 -7.66 -6.12
CA ILE A 127 5.21 -9.00 -6.12
C ILE A 127 5.01 -9.70 -7.46
N LYS A 128 3.81 -9.65 -8.05
CA LYS A 128 3.56 -10.28 -9.36
C LYS A 128 4.52 -9.73 -10.42
N GLN A 129 4.64 -8.40 -10.48
CA GLN A 129 5.54 -7.75 -11.44
C GLN A 129 7.02 -8.02 -11.11
N ALA A 130 7.39 -7.99 -9.83
CA ALA A 130 8.76 -8.25 -9.38
C ALA A 130 9.22 -9.66 -9.77
N VAL A 131 8.39 -10.69 -9.49
CA VAL A 131 8.68 -12.09 -9.82
C VAL A 131 8.76 -12.30 -11.33
N GLN A 132 7.91 -11.62 -12.11
CA GLN A 132 7.96 -11.68 -13.57
C GLN A 132 9.30 -11.15 -14.11
N GLU A 133 9.72 -9.97 -13.64
CA GLU A 133 10.99 -9.36 -14.06
C GLU A 133 12.21 -10.13 -13.54
N ASP A 134 12.14 -10.70 -12.33
CA ASP A 134 13.18 -11.54 -11.75
C ASP A 134 13.40 -12.82 -12.57
N ASN A 135 12.31 -13.51 -12.94
CA ASN A 135 12.36 -14.68 -13.81
C ASN A 135 12.90 -14.33 -15.21
N ALA A 136 12.62 -13.12 -15.70
CA ALA A 136 13.19 -12.59 -16.94
C ALA A 136 14.65 -12.13 -16.80
N ARG A 137 15.24 -12.24 -15.60
CA ARG A 137 16.59 -11.73 -15.24
C ARG A 137 16.75 -10.22 -15.42
N ASN A 138 15.65 -9.48 -15.45
CA ASN A 138 15.63 -8.02 -15.49
C ASN A 138 15.80 -7.47 -14.07
N TYR A 139 16.92 -7.82 -13.43
CA TYR A 139 17.20 -7.52 -12.02
C TYR A 139 17.09 -6.04 -11.65
N ALA A 140 17.49 -5.15 -12.55
CA ALA A 140 17.38 -3.71 -12.34
C ALA A 140 15.93 -3.22 -12.21
N LYS A 141 14.96 -3.92 -12.84
CA LYS A 141 13.52 -3.65 -12.69
C LYS A 141 12.90 -4.43 -11.53
N ALA A 142 13.33 -5.68 -11.34
CA ALA A 142 12.79 -6.53 -10.29
C ALA A 142 13.07 -5.99 -8.88
N PHE A 143 14.28 -5.48 -8.63
CA PHE A 143 14.70 -4.97 -7.32
C PHE A 143 13.77 -3.87 -6.76
N PRO A 144 13.53 -2.73 -7.45
CA PRO A 144 12.65 -1.69 -6.92
C PRO A 144 11.20 -2.17 -6.74
N LEU A 145 10.71 -3.11 -7.56
CA LEU A 145 9.37 -3.69 -7.39
C LEU A 145 9.27 -4.52 -6.10
N TYR A 146 10.29 -5.33 -5.78
CA TYR A 146 10.35 -6.03 -4.49
C TYR A 146 10.39 -5.06 -3.32
N MET A 147 11.18 -3.99 -3.41
CA MET A 147 11.25 -2.98 -2.33
C MET A 147 9.90 -2.32 -2.08
N ASN A 148 9.18 -1.92 -3.15
CA ASN A 148 7.84 -1.38 -3.03
C ASN A 148 6.87 -2.39 -2.38
N ALA A 149 6.90 -3.66 -2.80
CA ALA A 149 6.07 -4.69 -2.18
C ALA A 149 6.33 -4.84 -0.67
N LEU A 150 7.60 -4.80 -0.25
CA LEU A 150 7.99 -4.88 1.16
C LEU A 150 7.48 -3.68 1.97
N GLU A 151 7.48 -2.47 1.39
CA GLU A 151 6.87 -1.30 2.04
C GLU A 151 5.36 -1.49 2.25
N TYR A 152 4.65 -2.02 1.25
CA TYR A 152 3.23 -2.31 1.39
C TYR A 152 2.93 -3.43 2.39
N PHE A 153 3.78 -4.46 2.49
CA PHE A 153 3.64 -5.46 3.55
C PHE A 153 3.84 -4.87 4.95
N LYS A 154 4.82 -3.97 5.14
CA LYS A 154 4.98 -3.22 6.40
C LYS A 154 3.72 -2.42 6.73
N ALA A 155 3.17 -1.73 5.74
CA ALA A 155 1.93 -0.97 5.91
C ALA A 155 0.75 -1.89 6.27
N HIS A 156 0.58 -3.03 5.58
CA HIS A 156 -0.46 -4.01 5.89
C HIS A 156 -0.39 -4.48 7.34
N MET A 157 0.78 -4.92 7.80
CA MET A 157 0.97 -5.42 9.18
C MET A 157 0.70 -4.37 10.25
N LYS A 158 0.88 -3.08 9.95
CA LYS A 158 0.56 -1.99 10.87
C LYS A 158 -0.95 -1.86 11.14
N TYR A 159 -1.78 -2.22 10.17
CA TYR A 159 -3.24 -2.07 10.26
C TYR A 159 -3.98 -3.40 10.37
N GLU A 160 -3.31 -4.52 10.12
CA GLU A 160 -3.83 -5.86 10.36
C GLU A 160 -3.90 -6.16 11.86
N LYS A 161 -5.01 -6.75 12.30
CA LYS A 161 -5.25 -7.08 13.71
C LYS A 161 -5.16 -8.57 13.97
N ASN A 162 -5.33 -9.39 12.94
CA ASN A 162 -5.29 -10.84 13.06
C ASN A 162 -3.81 -11.32 13.12
N PRO A 163 -3.33 -11.81 14.28
CA PRO A 163 -1.93 -12.18 14.45
C PRO A 163 -1.50 -13.31 13.51
N LYS A 164 -2.42 -14.21 13.13
CA LYS A 164 -2.13 -15.29 12.18
C LYS A 164 -1.87 -14.77 10.78
N ILE A 165 -2.56 -13.69 10.38
CA ILE A 165 -2.32 -13.04 9.09
C ILE A 165 -0.98 -12.30 9.13
N ILE A 166 -0.69 -11.58 10.23
CA ILE A 166 0.60 -10.90 10.41
C ILE A 166 1.76 -11.90 10.31
N GLU A 167 1.66 -13.05 10.97
CA GLU A 167 2.67 -14.11 10.91
C GLU A 167 2.89 -14.62 9.48
N ALA A 168 1.80 -14.94 8.77
CA ALA A 168 1.88 -15.40 7.38
C ALA A 168 2.51 -14.35 6.44
N ILE A 169 2.18 -13.07 6.65
CA ILE A 169 2.77 -11.97 5.88
C ILE A 169 4.24 -11.76 6.24
N MET A 170 4.64 -11.89 7.51
CA MET A 170 6.05 -11.82 7.93
C MET A 170 6.91 -12.91 7.30
N THR A 171 6.38 -14.14 7.18
CA THR A 171 7.07 -15.22 6.46
C THR A 171 7.38 -14.81 5.03
N LYS A 172 6.36 -14.32 4.30
CA LYS A 172 6.53 -13.85 2.91
C LYS A 172 7.42 -12.62 2.79
N PHE A 173 7.29 -11.68 3.72
CA PHE A 173 8.13 -10.49 3.80
C PHE A 173 9.61 -10.87 3.90
N THR A 174 9.95 -11.85 4.73
CA THR A 174 11.34 -12.33 4.90
C THR A 174 11.85 -13.01 3.63
N GLU A 175 11.02 -13.86 3.00
CA GLU A 175 11.35 -14.52 1.73
C GLU A 175 11.68 -13.49 0.63
N TYR A 176 10.81 -12.49 0.44
CA TYR A 176 11.00 -11.47 -0.60
C TYR A 176 12.13 -10.50 -0.29
N MET A 177 12.36 -10.18 0.99
CA MET A 177 13.53 -9.38 1.39
C MET A 177 14.83 -10.08 1.04
N ARG A 178 14.96 -11.37 1.38
CA ARG A 178 16.12 -12.16 1.02
C ARG A 178 16.34 -12.18 -0.49
N ARG A 179 15.28 -12.36 -1.28
CA ARG A 179 15.40 -12.34 -2.73
C ARG A 179 15.85 -10.97 -3.26
N ALA A 180 15.32 -9.87 -2.70
CA ALA A 180 15.76 -8.53 -3.06
C ALA A 180 17.24 -8.30 -2.72
N GLU A 181 17.74 -8.81 -1.59
CA GLU A 181 19.15 -8.75 -1.23
C GLU A 181 20.05 -9.54 -2.21
N GLU A 182 19.63 -10.74 -2.61
CA GLU A 182 20.32 -11.54 -3.64
C GLU A 182 20.40 -10.78 -4.97
N ILE A 183 19.29 -10.18 -5.41
CA ILE A 183 19.25 -9.37 -6.64
C ILE A 183 20.17 -8.16 -6.51
N ARG A 184 20.20 -7.48 -5.35
CA ARG A 184 21.09 -6.34 -5.10
C ARG A 184 22.55 -6.74 -5.23
N ALA A 185 22.96 -7.87 -4.66
CA ALA A 185 24.33 -8.38 -4.76
C ALA A 185 24.73 -8.61 -6.23
N VAL A 186 23.85 -9.21 -7.04
CA VAL A 186 24.09 -9.42 -8.48
C VAL A 186 24.27 -8.09 -9.23
N LEU A 187 23.45 -7.08 -8.89
CA LEU A 187 23.56 -5.75 -9.49
C LEU A 187 24.86 -5.03 -9.10
N ASP A 188 25.29 -5.18 -7.85
CA ASP A 188 26.54 -4.60 -7.34
C ASP A 188 27.77 -5.29 -7.96
N GLU A 189 27.75 -6.62 -8.09
CA GLU A 189 28.80 -7.40 -8.78
C GLU A 189 28.88 -7.04 -10.27
N GLY A 190 27.75 -6.90 -10.96
CA GLY A 190 27.70 -6.48 -12.36
C GLY A 190 28.23 -5.05 -12.59
N ARG A 191 28.20 -4.21 -11.55
CA ARG A 191 28.77 -2.85 -11.56
C ARG A 191 30.27 -2.85 -11.27
N ALA A 192 30.77 -3.87 -10.59
CA ALA A 192 32.18 -4.07 -10.23
C ALA A 192 32.96 -4.92 -11.24
N GLY A 193 32.61 -4.84 -12.54
CA GLY A 193 33.22 -5.62 -13.64
C GLY A 193 34.77 -5.74 -13.56
N PRO A 194 35.35 -6.80 -14.16
CA PRO A 194 36.58 -7.42 -13.71
C PRO A 194 37.69 -6.38 -13.55
N ALA A 195 38.18 -6.22 -12.32
CA ALA A 195 39.47 -5.61 -12.10
C ALA A 195 40.49 -6.41 -12.92
N THR A 196 40.89 -5.85 -14.06
CA THR A 196 41.86 -6.46 -14.96
C THR A 196 43.10 -6.80 -14.15
N SER A 197 43.38 -8.09 -14.04
CA SER A 197 44.66 -8.65 -13.64
C SER A 197 45.73 -8.24 -14.66
N GLY A 198 46.16 -6.99 -14.57
CA GLY A 198 47.33 -6.47 -15.27
C GLY A 198 48.58 -6.73 -14.45
N GLY A 199 49.02 -7.98 -14.41
CA GLY A 199 50.41 -8.27 -14.04
C GLY A 199 51.33 -7.79 -15.17
N HIS A 200 52.27 -6.90 -14.84
CA HIS A 200 53.54 -6.86 -15.57
C HIS A 200 54.68 -6.75 -14.56
N ALA A 201 55.46 -7.82 -14.52
CA ALA A 201 56.74 -7.92 -13.86
C ALA A 201 57.82 -7.23 -14.71
N GLY A 202 58.92 -6.86 -14.06
CA GLY A 202 60.25 -6.82 -14.69
C GLY A 202 60.80 -5.42 -14.99
N GLY A 203 61.87 -5.06 -14.27
CA GLY A 203 62.66 -3.87 -14.53
C GLY A 203 63.78 -3.68 -13.51
N GLU A 204 64.66 -4.68 -13.38
CA GLU A 204 65.99 -4.50 -12.76
C GLU A 204 66.77 -3.39 -13.48
N GLY A 205 67.42 -2.53 -12.69
CA GLY A 205 68.29 -1.47 -13.16
C GLY A 205 69.32 -1.14 -12.08
N SER A 206 70.36 -1.96 -12.01
CA SER A 206 71.57 -1.81 -11.22
C SER A 206 72.29 -0.49 -11.53
N GLY A 207 72.82 0.18 -10.51
CA GLY A 207 73.64 1.37 -10.67
C GLY A 207 74.38 1.74 -9.38
N GLU A 208 75.41 0.97 -9.04
CA GLU A 208 76.44 1.37 -8.08
C GLU A 208 77.13 2.68 -8.50
N GLY A 209 77.29 3.61 -7.57
CA GLY A 209 78.02 4.87 -7.76
C GLY A 209 78.53 5.41 -6.43
N ARG A 210 79.70 4.91 -6.03
CA ARG A 210 80.48 5.27 -4.83
C ARG A 210 81.13 6.65 -4.99
N SER A 211 81.13 7.45 -3.92
CA SER A 211 82.25 8.32 -3.43
C SER A 211 81.92 9.79 -3.12
N GLN A 212 82.09 10.10 -1.83
CA GLN A 212 82.85 11.22 -1.24
C GLN A 212 82.44 12.67 -1.55
N GLN A 213 81.97 13.38 -0.52
CA GLN A 213 82.78 14.29 0.31
C GLN A 213 82.09 14.57 1.64
#